data_AF-A0A9E3BVI5-F1
#
_entry.id   AF-A0A9E3BVI5-F1
#
_cell.length_a   1.000
_cell.length_b   1.000
_cell.length_c   1.000
_cell.angle_alpha   90.00
_cell.angle_beta   90.00
_cell.angle_gamma   90.00
#
_symmetry.space_group_name_H-M   'P 1'
#
loop_
_entity.id
_entity.type
_entity.pdbx_description
1 polymer ?
#
loop_
_entity_poly.entity_id
_entity_poly.type
_entity_poly.pdbx_seq_one_letter_code
_entity_poly.pdbx_strand_id
1 'polypeptide(L)'
;MAYFWAAALALSLLLYVLLDGFDLGVGMLFATAPGEQARRHMLDAISPVWDGNETWLIIAATTLFGAFPSVYSILLGAFYVPLAAMLAGLILRGVAFEYRYKTERPRMMSSGYS
;
A
#
# COMPACT_ATOMS: atom_id res chain seq x y z
N MET A 1 30.39 3.89 -2.80
CA MET A 1 29.33 3.39 -1.89
C MET A 1 28.07 4.25 -1.89
N ALA A 2 28.17 5.59 -1.87
CA ALA A 2 26.98 6.46 -1.95
C ALA A 2 26.07 6.18 -3.16
N TYR A 3 26.62 5.90 -4.34
CA TYR A 3 25.84 5.57 -5.54
C TYR A 3 25.02 4.29 -5.43
N PHE A 4 25.51 3.29 -4.69
CA PHE A 4 24.77 2.05 -4.45
C PHE A 4 23.53 2.33 -3.60
N TRP A 5 23.70 3.06 -2.49
CA TRP A 5 22.59 3.45 -1.62
C TRP A 5 21.61 4.39 -2.29
N ALA A 6 22.09 5.33 -3.11
CA ALA A 6 21.24 6.20 -3.92
C ALA A 6 20.43 5.40 -4.95
N ALA A 7 21.04 4.41 -5.61
CA ALA A 7 20.35 3.53 -6.55
C ALA A 7 19.30 2.64 -5.84
N ALA A 8 19.64 2.09 -4.67
CA ALA A 8 18.71 1.31 -3.85
C ALA A 8 17.51 2.15 -3.41
N LEU A 9 17.76 3.38 -2.95
CA LEU A 9 16.71 4.35 -2.59
C LEU A 9 15.84 4.70 -3.81
N ALA A 10 16.45 5.02 -4.94
CA ALA A 10 15.73 5.37 -6.16
C ALA A 10 14.86 4.20 -6.66
N LEU A 11 15.38 2.97 -6.63
CA LEU A 11 14.64 1.76 -6.99
C LEU A 11 13.46 1.53 -6.04
N SER A 12 13.70 1.64 -4.74
CA SER A 12 12.67 1.47 -3.71
C SER A 12 11.54 2.50 -3.86
N LEU A 13 11.87 3.77 -4.10
CA LEU A 13 10.87 4.82 -4.37
C LEU A 13 10.14 4.59 -5.69
N LEU A 14 10.84 4.18 -6.75
CA LEU A 14 10.22 3.87 -8.04
C LEU A 14 9.20 2.75 -7.92
N LEU A 15 9.57 1.65 -7.25
CA LEU A 15 8.68 0.51 -7.04
C LEU A 15 7.48 0.90 -6.17
N TYR A 16 7.69 1.68 -5.11
CA TYR A 16 6.59 2.21 -4.30
C TYR A 16 5.61 3.04 -5.15
N VAL A 17 6.09 4.01 -5.92
CA VAL A 17 5.24 4.87 -6.74
C VAL A 17 4.48 4.09 -7.82
N LEU A 18 5.12 3.11 -8.45
CA LEU A 18 4.47 2.28 -9.47
C LEU A 18 3.38 1.40 -8.88
N LEU A 19 3.66 0.71 -7.78
CA LEU A 19 2.71 -0.21 -7.17
C LEU A 19 1.57 0.53 -6.47
N ASP A 20 1.86 1.62 -5.74
CA ASP A 20 0.82 2.43 -5.10
C ASP A 20 0.00 3.20 -6.14
N GLY A 21 0.62 3.65 -7.23
CA GLY A 21 -0.06 4.25 -8.38
C GLY A 21 -1.01 3.27 -9.08
N PHE A 22 -0.63 1.99 -9.18
CA PHE A 22 -1.51 0.94 -9.66
C PHE A 22 -2.72 0.73 -8.73
N ASP A 23 -2.50 0.64 -7.42
CA ASP A 23 -3.59 0.48 -6.45
C ASP A 23 -4.59 1.65 -6.49
N LEU A 24 -4.09 2.89 -6.55
CA LEU A 24 -4.93 4.09 -6.68
C LEU A 24 -5.65 4.13 -8.03
N GLY A 25 -4.99 3.71 -9.11
CA GLY A 25 -5.59 3.60 -10.44
C GLY A 25 -6.74 2.60 -10.48
N VAL A 26 -6.56 1.41 -9.90
CA VAL A 26 -7.62 0.39 -9.78
C VAL A 26 -8.73 0.89 -8.87
N GLY A 27 -8.43 1.62 -7.78
CA GLY A 27 -9.41 2.27 -6.92
C GLY A 27 -10.28 3.30 -7.65
N MET A 28 -9.68 4.13 -8.53
CA MET A 28 -10.43 5.04 -9.39
C MET A 28 -11.32 4.30 -10.39
N LEU A 29 -10.80 3.24 -11.01
CA LEU A 29 -11.57 2.41 -11.95
C LEU A 29 -12.70 1.64 -11.25
N PHE A 30 -12.52 1.25 -9.99
CA PHE A 30 -13.51 0.53 -9.18
C PHE A 30 -14.79 1.37 -9.00
N ALA A 31 -14.64 2.69 -8.85
CA ALA A 31 -15.76 3.62 -8.77
C ALA A 31 -16.59 3.64 -10.06
N THR A 32 -15.94 3.46 -11.22
CA THR A 32 -16.58 3.47 -12.54
C THR A 32 -16.88 2.06 -13.10
N ALA A 33 -16.55 0.99 -12.38
CA ALA A 33 -16.62 -0.37 -12.89
C ALA A 33 -18.08 -0.85 -13.07
N PRO A 34 -18.43 -1.42 -14.24
CA PRO A 34 -19.75 -1.94 -14.52
C PRO A 34 -19.92 -3.34 -13.91
N GLY A 35 -20.52 -3.40 -12.71
CA GLY A 35 -20.99 -4.64 -12.09
C GLY A 35 -20.08 -5.26 -11.02
N GLU A 36 -20.68 -6.08 -10.16
CA GLU A 36 -20.05 -6.67 -8.97
C GLU A 36 -18.93 -7.68 -9.30
N GLN A 37 -19.01 -8.39 -10.43
CA GLN A 37 -17.97 -9.34 -10.87
C GLN A 37 -16.67 -8.65 -11.27
N ALA A 38 -16.74 -7.55 -12.04
CA ALA A 38 -15.57 -6.77 -12.40
C ALA A 38 -14.89 -6.16 -11.16
N ARG A 39 -15.70 -5.68 -10.22
CA ARG A 39 -15.24 -5.16 -8.91
C ARG A 39 -14.50 -6.22 -8.08
N ARG A 40 -15.01 -7.45 -8.02
CA ARG A 40 -14.33 -8.57 -7.34
C ARG A 40 -12.99 -8.91 -7.99
N HIS A 41 -12.95 -9.06 -9.31
CA HIS A 41 -11.70 -9.35 -10.01
C HIS A 41 -10.62 -8.26 -9.83
N MET A 42 -11.04 -7.00 -9.80
CA MET A 42 -10.13 -5.88 -9.53
C MET A 42 -9.56 -5.92 -8.11
N LEU A 43 -10.37 -6.28 -7.12
CA LEU A 43 -9.94 -6.40 -5.72
C LEU A 43 -9.03 -7.61 -5.48
N ASP A 44 -9.34 -8.75 -6.12
CA ASP A 44 -8.52 -9.97 -6.03
C ASP A 44 -7.11 -9.75 -6.59
N ALA A 45 -6.98 -8.89 -7.61
CA ALA A 45 -5.70 -8.52 -8.20
C ALA A 45 -4.85 -7.61 -7.30
N ILE A 46 -5.47 -6.75 -6.47
CA ILE A 46 -4.76 -5.80 -5.58
C ILE A 46 -4.28 -6.48 -4.29
N SER A 47 -5.10 -7.37 -3.71
CA SER A 47 -4.84 -7.98 -2.40
C SER A 47 -3.41 -8.54 -2.22
N PRO A 48 -2.82 -9.30 -3.17
CA PRO A 48 -1.47 -9.86 -3.00
C PRO A 48 -0.34 -8.83 -3.19
N VAL A 49 -0.55 -7.75 -3.93
CA VAL A 49 0.50 -6.75 -4.23
C VAL A 49 0.55 -5.64 -3.19
N TRP A 50 -0.59 -5.37 -2.55
CA TRP A 50 -0.76 -4.30 -1.57
C TRP A 50 0.18 -4.39 -0.36
N ASP A 51 0.31 -5.58 0.23
CA ASP A 51 1.20 -5.83 1.39
C ASP A 51 2.68 -5.59 1.04
N GLY A 52 3.04 -5.79 -0.23
CA GLY A 52 4.37 -5.49 -0.76
C GLY A 52 4.69 -3.99 -0.78
N ASN A 53 3.70 -3.11 -0.85
CA ASN A 53 3.91 -1.66 -0.96
C ASN A 53 4.52 -1.07 0.32
N GLU A 54 4.08 -1.55 1.47
CA GLU A 54 4.62 -1.08 2.75
C GLU A 54 6.11 -1.38 2.88
N THR A 55 6.54 -2.55 2.38
CA THR A 55 7.94 -2.97 2.42
C THR A 55 8.83 -2.00 1.65
N TRP A 56 8.41 -1.55 0.46
CA TRP A 56 9.19 -0.59 -0.32
C TRP A 56 9.32 0.76 0.39
N LEU A 57 8.25 1.23 1.05
CA LEU A 57 8.30 2.46 1.83
C LEU A 57 9.28 2.36 3.00
N ILE A 58 9.26 1.23 3.72
CA ILE A 58 10.15 0.96 4.86
C ILE A 58 11.62 0.93 4.40
N ILE A 59 11.90 0.30 3.27
CA ILE A 59 13.25 0.25 2.68
C ILE A 59 13.73 1.67 2.34
N ALA A 60 12.89 2.50 1.73
CA ALA A 60 13.25 3.89 1.42
C ALA A 60 13.56 4.69 2.70
N ALA A 61 12.72 4.58 3.72
CA ALA A 61 12.90 5.28 5.00
C ALA A 61 14.16 4.83 5.74
N THR A 62 14.41 3.53 5.82
CA THR A 62 15.61 2.96 6.47
C THR A 62 16.89 3.30 5.69
N THR A 63 16.84 3.30 4.35
CA THR A 63 17.96 3.71 3.51
C THR A 63 18.27 5.20 3.68
N LEU A 64 17.25 6.06 3.72
CA LEU A 64 17.43 7.49 3.99
C LEU A 64 18.03 7.72 5.38
N PHE A 65 17.49 7.07 6.41
CA PHE A 65 17.98 7.21 7.78
C PHE A 65 19.43 6.71 7.93
N GLY A 66 19.77 5.55 7.36
CA GLY A 66 21.07 4.92 7.52
C GLY A 66 22.17 5.51 6.62
N ALA A 67 21.86 5.79 5.35
CA ALA A 67 22.85 6.24 4.36
C ALA A 67 22.87 7.76 4.15
N PHE A 68 21.76 8.47 4.40
CA PHE A 68 21.60 9.90 4.13
C PHE A 68 20.85 10.68 5.24
N PRO A 69 21.35 10.67 6.49
CA PRO A 69 20.64 11.23 7.65
C PRO A 69 20.32 12.73 7.55
N SER A 70 21.17 13.51 6.86
CA SER A 70 20.91 14.93 6.60
C SER A 70 19.70 15.13 5.68
N VAL A 71 19.61 14.35 4.61
CA VAL A 71 18.48 14.36 3.66
C VAL A 71 17.21 13.91 4.37
N TYR A 72 17.28 12.84 5.17
CA TYR A 72 16.16 12.34 5.97
C TYR A 72 15.57 13.44 6.87
N SER A 73 16.42 14.19 7.58
CA SER A 73 15.99 15.24 8.50
C SER A 73 15.29 16.41 7.80
N ILE A 74 15.81 16.82 6.63
CA ILE A 74 15.22 17.88 5.82
C ILE A 74 13.88 17.43 5.24
N LEU A 75 13.81 16.23 4.65
CA LEU A 75 12.61 15.70 4.04
C LEU A 75 11.50 15.47 5.07
N LEU A 76 11.81 14.88 6.22
CA LEU A 76 10.81 14.71 7.28
C LEU A 76 10.26 16.03 7.78
N GLY A 77 11.10 17.04 7.96
CA GLY A 77 10.65 18.37 8.38
C GLY A 77 9.73 19.03 7.33
N ALA A 78 10.14 19.00 6.06
CA ALA A 78 9.40 19.62 4.97
C ALA A 78 8.09 18.88 4.61
N PHE A 79 8.07 17.55 4.73
CA PHE A 79 6.96 16.69 4.30
C PHE A 79 6.24 16.01 5.47
N TYR A 80 6.41 16.48 6.71
CA TYR A 80 5.80 15.85 7.88
C TYR A 80 4.29 15.62 7.71
N VAL A 81 3.55 16.69 7.38
CA VAL A 81 2.09 16.63 7.23
C VAL A 81 1.67 15.73 6.07
N PRO A 82 2.21 15.90 4.83
CA PRO A 82 1.93 14.97 3.74
C PRO A 82 2.23 13.51 4.05
N LEU A 83 3.38 13.22 4.68
CA LEU A 83 3.79 11.84 4.98
C LEU A 83 2.88 11.22 6.04
N ALA A 84 2.51 11.98 7.08
CA ALA A 84 1.57 11.53 8.09
C ALA A 84 0.18 11.24 7.50
N ALA A 85 -0.32 12.09 6.59
CA ALA A 85 -1.58 11.87 5.90
C ALA A 85 -1.54 10.63 5.00
N MET A 86 -0.44 10.42 4.28
CA MET A 86 -0.21 9.23 3.46
C MET A 86 -0.22 7.95 4.30
N LEU A 87 0.51 7.94 5.41
CA LEU A 87 0.55 6.81 6.35
C LEU A 87 -0.82 6.51 6.96
N ALA A 88 -1.59 7.55 7.33
CA ALA A 88 -2.96 7.38 7.80
C ALA A 88 -3.86 6.74 6.72
N GLY A 89 -3.70 7.16 5.45
CA GLY A 89 -4.39 6.56 4.32
C GLY A 89 -4.04 5.08 4.11
N LEU A 90 -2.76 4.72 4.24
CA LEU A 90 -2.28 3.33 4.18
C LEU A 90 -2.94 2.46 5.25
N ILE A 91 -2.98 2.94 6.50
CA ILE A 91 -3.64 2.23 7.62
C ILE A 91 -5.13 2.01 7.32
N LEU A 92 -5.84 3.06 6.89
CA LEU A 92 -7.27 2.95 6.55
C LEU A 92 -7.51 1.95 5.42
N ARG A 93 -6.62 1.93 4.42
CA ARG A 93 -6.68 0.99 3.30
C ARG A 93 -6.51 -0.46 3.77
N GLY A 94 -5.53 -0.73 4.64
CA GLY A 94 -5.34 -2.07 5.23
C GLY A 94 -6.53 -2.52 6.05
N VAL A 95 -7.07 -1.61 6.88
CA VAL A 95 -8.27 -1.89 7.68
C VAL A 95 -9.49 -2.18 6.79
N ALA A 96 -9.69 -1.41 5.72
CA ALA A 96 -10.82 -1.62 4.80
C ALA A 96 -10.77 -3.00 4.12
N PHE A 97 -9.59 -3.46 3.69
CA PHE A 97 -9.43 -4.80 3.12
C PHE A 97 -9.68 -5.91 4.15
N GLU A 98 -9.14 -5.78 5.37
CA GLU A 98 -9.33 -6.75 6.45
C GLU A 98 -10.82 -6.89 6.85
N TYR A 99 -11.54 -5.76 6.98
CA TYR A 99 -12.98 -5.79 7.25
C TYR A 99 -13.77 -6.43 6.11
N ARG A 100 -13.40 -6.20 4.85
CA ARG A 100 -14.09 -6.78 3.68
C ARG A 100 -13.87 -8.29 3.59
N TYR A 101 -12.65 -8.78 3.85
CA TYR A 101 -12.37 -10.22 3.89
C TYR A 101 -13.23 -10.94 4.94
N LYS A 102 -13.45 -10.30 6.11
CA LYS A 102 -14.36 -10.82 7.14
C LYS A 102 -15.84 -10.80 6.73
N THR A 103 -16.26 -9.88 5.87
CA THR A 103 -17.64 -9.81 5.38
C THR A 103 -17.94 -10.75 4.21
N GLU A 104 -16.95 -11.33 3.54
CA GLU A 104 -17.16 -12.45 2.61
C GLU A 104 -17.20 -13.82 3.32
N ARG A 105 -16.73 -13.88 4.57
CA ARG A 105 -16.79 -15.07 5.45
C ARG A 105 -17.97 -15.20 6.46
N PRO A 106 -19.16 -14.57 6.33
CA PRO A 106 -20.25 -14.82 7.27
C PRO A 106 -21.43 -15.59 6.65
N ARG A 107 -21.26 -16.85 6.21
CA ARG A 107 -22.37 -17.85 6.18
C ARG A 107 -21.92 -19.28 5.79
N MET A 108 -21.12 -19.94 6.61
CA MET A 108 -20.95 -21.40 6.47
C MET A 108 -20.85 -22.12 7.80
N MET A 109 -21.74 -21.78 8.74
CA MET A 109 -21.90 -22.58 9.96
C MET A 109 -23.35 -22.56 10.46
N SER A 110 -24.26 -23.11 9.65
CA SER A 110 -25.59 -23.55 10.13
C SER A 110 -26.14 -24.66 9.23
N SER A 111 -25.51 -25.83 9.23
CA SER A 111 -26.20 -27.07 8.85
C SER A 111 -25.37 -28.25 9.35
N GLY A 112 -25.90 -29.04 10.28
CA GLY A 112 -25.19 -30.22 10.78
C GLY A 112 -25.60 -30.73 12.17
N TYR A 113 -26.73 -30.30 12.74
CA TYR A 113 -27.37 -30.98 13.86
C TYR A 113 -28.86 -31.14 13.55
N SER A 114 -29.22 -32.26 12.92
CA SER A 114 -30.51 -32.91 13.06
C SER A 114 -30.37 -34.39 12.74
#